data_AF-A7S1W9-F1
#
_entry.id   AF-A7S1W9-F1
#
_cell.length_a   1.000
_cell.length_b   1.000
_cell.length_c   1.000
_cell.angle_alpha   90.00
_cell.angle_beta   90.00
_cell.angle_gamma   90.00
#
_symmetry.space_group_name_H-M   'P 1'
#
loop_
_entity.id
_entity.type
_entity.pdbx_description
1 polymer ?
#
loop_
_entity_poly.entity_id
_entity_poly.type
_entity_poly.pdbx_seq_one_letter_code
_entity_poly.pdbx_strand_id
1 'polypeptide(L)'
;HRSSIQLSQRLDLILKSATNWEEIFQAETIIIRQRLRSNCESLIFNHPKEYGRKAEELLWRKVFYDVIQWLRQHRKVSPNDEHLESSCRSHLISASGYYYHLLIQLQSLYGTNLKGVVSWTAQGLHTASGIDAEVADWALRACQRCLLYMGDLARYQQEFEGEKSIKLAERFYCEALHLNPQLGMPHNQLGTLLVSQSCGAEGVYHYLRCLIAKESFEGTEGNLVRLFEK
;
A
#
# COMPACT_ATOMS: atom_id res chain seq x y z
N HIS A 1 -5.82 -18.52 -9.36
CA HIS A 1 -6.90 -17.51 -9.28
C HIS A 1 -8.13 -17.94 -8.46
N ARG A 2 -8.85 -19.03 -8.81
CA ARG A 2 -10.08 -19.48 -8.09
C ARG A 2 -9.86 -19.70 -6.58
N SER A 3 -8.76 -20.36 -6.22
CA SER A 3 -8.37 -20.55 -4.82
C SER A 3 -8.19 -19.23 -4.07
N SER A 4 -7.55 -18.22 -4.69
CA SER A 4 -7.38 -16.87 -4.10
C SER A 4 -8.73 -16.20 -3.79
N ILE A 5 -9.72 -16.33 -4.69
CA ILE A 5 -11.06 -15.78 -4.46
C ILE A 5 -11.73 -16.45 -3.26
N GLN A 6 -11.67 -17.78 -3.16
CA GLN A 6 -12.26 -18.53 -2.04
C GLN A 6 -11.61 -18.15 -0.70
N LEU A 7 -10.27 -18.03 -0.67
CA LEU A 7 -9.54 -17.60 0.52
C LEU A 7 -9.91 -16.16 0.91
N SER A 8 -10.04 -15.26 -0.06
CA SER A 8 -10.51 -13.88 0.17
C SER A 8 -11.91 -13.86 0.79
N GLN A 9 -12.86 -14.61 0.24
CA GLN A 9 -14.22 -14.69 0.77
C GLN A 9 -14.24 -15.24 2.20
N ARG A 10 -13.40 -16.22 2.49
CA ARG A 10 -13.27 -16.76 3.84
C ARG A 10 -12.71 -15.73 4.83
N LEU A 11 -11.70 -14.95 4.42
CA LEU A 11 -11.19 -13.85 5.24
C LEU A 11 -12.27 -12.77 5.47
N ASP A 12 -13.08 -12.46 4.45
CA ASP A 12 -14.18 -11.49 4.59
C ASP A 12 -15.22 -11.96 5.62
N LEU A 13 -15.54 -13.25 5.65
CA LEU A 13 -16.44 -13.81 6.66
C LEU A 13 -15.83 -13.70 8.06
N ILE A 14 -14.55 -14.07 8.22
CA ILE A 14 -13.84 -14.00 9.50
C ILE A 14 -13.81 -12.55 10.02
N LEU A 15 -13.41 -11.58 9.19
CA LEU A 15 -13.35 -10.17 9.62
C LEU A 15 -14.73 -9.62 9.99
N LYS A 16 -15.79 -10.05 9.31
CA LYS A 16 -17.16 -9.61 9.60
C LYS A 16 -17.72 -10.24 10.88
N SER A 17 -17.35 -11.48 11.19
CA SER A 17 -17.82 -12.18 12.38
C SER A 17 -16.95 -11.94 13.61
N ALA A 18 -15.71 -11.46 13.44
CA ALA A 18 -14.77 -11.26 14.52
C ALA A 18 -15.32 -10.30 15.57
N THR A 19 -15.29 -10.73 16.84
CA THR A 19 -15.74 -9.93 17.99
C THR A 19 -14.60 -9.36 18.81
N ASN A 20 -13.43 -9.98 18.71
CA ASN A 20 -12.18 -9.56 19.35
C ASN A 20 -11.03 -9.62 18.34
N TRP A 21 -9.91 -8.96 18.65
CA TRP A 21 -8.81 -8.81 17.72
C TRP A 21 -7.97 -10.09 17.62
N GLU A 22 -7.96 -10.91 18.66
CA GLU A 22 -7.23 -12.17 18.73
C GLU A 22 -7.69 -13.15 17.64
N GLU A 23 -8.99 -13.19 17.33
CA GLU A 23 -9.58 -13.99 16.24
C GLU A 23 -8.89 -13.75 14.88
N ILE A 24 -8.45 -12.51 14.61
CA ILE A 24 -7.77 -12.12 13.35
C ILE A 24 -6.32 -12.64 13.28
N PHE A 25 -5.76 -12.96 14.44
CA PHE A 25 -4.40 -13.47 14.63
C PHE A 25 -4.36 -14.90 15.15
N GLN A 26 -5.49 -15.60 15.20
CA GLN A 26 -5.50 -17.05 15.41
C GLN A 26 -4.73 -17.75 14.30
N ALA A 27 -4.10 -18.89 14.65
CA ALA A 27 -3.25 -19.64 13.74
C ALA A 27 -3.96 -19.99 12.42
N GLU A 28 -5.24 -20.38 12.47
CA GLU A 28 -6.02 -20.69 11.28
C GLU A 28 -6.17 -19.47 10.35
N THR A 29 -6.55 -18.31 10.90
CA THR A 29 -6.69 -17.06 10.15
C THR A 29 -5.36 -16.62 9.55
N ILE A 30 -4.26 -16.74 10.31
CA ILE A 30 -2.90 -16.47 9.82
C ILE A 30 -2.56 -17.37 8.63
N ILE A 31 -2.84 -18.67 8.72
CA ILE A 31 -2.55 -19.64 7.64
C ILE A 31 -3.35 -19.31 6.38
N ILE A 32 -4.63 -18.97 6.51
CA ILE A 32 -5.47 -18.57 5.36
C ILE A 32 -4.88 -17.33 4.68
N ARG A 33 -4.50 -16.33 5.48
CA ARG A 33 -3.89 -15.08 5.00
C ARG A 33 -2.54 -15.30 4.34
N GLN A 34 -1.69 -16.15 4.90
CA GLN A 34 -0.40 -16.53 4.30
C GLN A 34 -0.58 -17.29 2.98
N ARG A 35 -1.53 -18.22 2.90
CA ARG A 35 -1.86 -18.93 1.66
C ARG A 35 -2.37 -17.99 0.59
N LEU A 36 -3.23 -17.03 0.95
CA LEU A 36 -3.70 -16.02 0.00
C LEU A 36 -2.53 -15.18 -0.52
N ARG A 37 -1.64 -14.74 0.37
CA ARG A 37 -0.43 -13.99 0.01
C ARG A 37 0.43 -14.76 -0.99
N SER A 38 0.78 -16.02 -0.70
CA SER A 38 1.59 -16.86 -1.60
C SER A 38 0.89 -17.14 -2.94
N ASN A 39 -0.43 -17.32 -2.95
CA ASN A 39 -1.18 -17.46 -4.19
C ASN A 39 -1.13 -16.17 -5.04
N CYS A 40 -1.24 -15.00 -4.40
CA CYS A 40 -1.12 -13.72 -5.12
C CYS A 40 0.30 -13.49 -5.64
N GLU A 41 1.34 -13.76 -4.84
CA GLU A 41 2.74 -13.70 -5.27
C GLU A 41 2.99 -14.59 -6.49
N SER A 42 2.51 -15.83 -6.45
CA SER A 42 2.63 -16.75 -7.59
C SER A 42 1.97 -16.18 -8.86
N LEU A 43 0.81 -15.54 -8.74
CA LEU A 43 0.15 -14.89 -9.88
C LEU A 43 0.91 -13.66 -10.38
N ILE A 44 1.45 -12.84 -9.47
CA ILE A 44 2.25 -11.64 -9.80
C ILE A 44 3.49 -12.02 -10.62
N PHE A 45 4.22 -13.07 -10.23
CA PHE A 45 5.49 -13.40 -10.86
C PHE A 45 5.37 -14.37 -12.04
N ASN A 46 4.40 -15.29 -12.03
CA ASN A 46 4.28 -16.29 -13.11
C ASN A 46 3.29 -15.88 -14.20
N HIS A 47 2.32 -15.01 -13.88
CA HIS A 47 1.25 -14.59 -14.80
C HIS A 47 0.97 -13.07 -14.71
N PRO A 48 2.01 -12.21 -14.85
CA PRO A 48 1.87 -10.77 -14.65
C PRO A 48 0.86 -10.13 -15.62
N LYS A 49 0.79 -10.60 -16.87
CA LYS A 49 -0.14 -10.08 -17.88
C LYS A 49 -1.60 -10.33 -17.54
N GLU A 50 -1.99 -11.56 -17.22
CA GLU A 50 -3.40 -11.87 -16.96
C GLU A 50 -3.86 -11.47 -15.56
N TYR A 51 -2.96 -11.60 -14.57
CA TYR A 51 -3.34 -11.56 -13.15
C TYR A 51 -2.56 -10.57 -12.29
N GLY A 52 -1.46 -9.98 -12.77
CA GLY A 52 -0.57 -9.14 -11.96
C GLY A 52 -1.33 -8.06 -11.19
N ARG A 53 -2.03 -7.17 -11.91
CA ARG A 53 -2.78 -6.06 -11.28
C ARG A 53 -3.84 -6.53 -10.27
N LYS A 54 -4.62 -7.55 -10.64
CA LYS A 54 -5.70 -8.09 -9.79
C LYS A 54 -5.14 -8.77 -8.54
N ALA A 55 -4.03 -9.48 -8.67
CA ALA A 55 -3.36 -10.15 -7.57
C ALA A 55 -2.74 -9.14 -6.59
N GLU A 56 -2.09 -8.08 -7.09
CA GLU A 56 -1.58 -6.98 -6.27
C GLU A 56 -2.69 -6.31 -5.44
N GLU A 57 -3.80 -5.96 -6.10
CA GLU A 57 -4.93 -5.30 -5.43
C GLU A 57 -5.56 -6.21 -4.37
N LEU A 58 -5.81 -7.47 -4.71
CA LEU A 58 -6.37 -8.44 -3.77
C LEU A 58 -5.43 -8.66 -2.57
N LEU A 59 -4.12 -8.75 -2.82
CA LEU A 59 -3.11 -8.91 -1.79
C LEU A 59 -3.13 -7.72 -0.83
N TRP A 60 -2.99 -6.49 -1.34
CA TRP A 60 -3.08 -5.28 -0.52
C TRP A 60 -4.36 -5.25 0.29
N ARG A 61 -5.50 -5.42 -0.37
CA ARG A 61 -6.82 -5.28 0.24
C ARG A 61 -7.03 -6.29 1.37
N LYS A 62 -6.80 -7.58 1.11
CA LYS A 62 -7.24 -8.69 1.97
C LYS A 62 -6.18 -9.18 2.95
N VAL A 63 -4.90 -9.07 2.59
CA VAL A 63 -3.81 -9.50 3.46
C VAL A 63 -3.47 -8.41 4.47
N PHE A 64 -3.59 -7.13 4.10
CA PHE A 64 -3.12 -6.02 4.92
C PHE A 64 -4.21 -4.99 5.22
N TYR A 65 -4.73 -4.29 4.21
CA TYR A 65 -5.53 -3.09 4.43
C TYR A 65 -6.84 -3.36 5.20
N ASP A 66 -7.59 -4.42 4.88
CA ASP A 66 -8.79 -4.82 5.64
C ASP A 66 -8.49 -5.08 7.12
N VAL A 67 -7.40 -5.80 7.41
CA VAL A 67 -6.96 -6.10 8.78
C VAL A 67 -6.56 -4.81 9.50
N ILE A 68 -5.77 -3.95 8.86
CA ILE A 68 -5.35 -2.66 9.42
C ILE A 68 -6.57 -1.79 9.74
N GLN A 69 -7.53 -1.68 8.82
CA GLN A 69 -8.74 -0.87 9.06
C GLN A 69 -9.55 -1.40 10.23
N TRP A 70 -9.74 -2.72 10.30
CA TRP A 70 -10.45 -3.35 11.41
C TRP A 70 -9.77 -3.06 12.76
N LEU A 71 -8.44 -3.25 12.84
CA LEU A 71 -7.68 -3.00 14.08
C LEU A 71 -7.72 -1.53 14.49
N ARG A 72 -7.62 -0.61 13.53
CA ARG A 72 -7.71 0.83 13.81
C ARG A 72 -9.09 1.24 14.30
N GLN A 73 -10.17 0.63 13.80
CA GLN A 73 -11.51 0.87 14.31
C GLN A 73 -11.67 0.37 15.76
N HIS A 74 -11.15 -0.82 16.08
CA HIS A 74 -11.24 -1.39 17.42
C HIS A 74 -10.36 -0.65 18.43
N ARG A 75 -9.19 -0.13 18.03
CA ARG A 75 -8.36 0.73 18.89
C ARG A 75 -9.06 2.01 19.31
N LYS A 76 -10.00 2.54 18.52
CA LYS A 76 -10.79 3.71 18.95
C LYS A 76 -11.76 3.38 20.08
N VAL A 77 -12.22 2.14 20.17
CA VAL A 77 -13.13 1.66 21.21
C VAL A 77 -12.36 1.24 22.47
N SER A 78 -11.20 0.62 22.28
CA SER A 78 -10.32 0.14 23.37
C SER A 78 -8.92 0.78 23.29
N PRO A 79 -8.78 2.09 23.58
CA PRO A 79 -7.52 2.81 23.39
C PRO A 79 -6.40 2.40 24.35
N ASN A 80 -6.73 1.75 25.48
CA ASN A 80 -5.78 1.35 26.51
C ASN A 80 -5.36 -0.13 26.42
N ASP A 81 -5.74 -0.84 25.35
CA ASP A 81 -5.33 -2.23 25.14
C ASP A 81 -3.93 -2.29 24.52
N GLU A 82 -2.92 -2.51 25.37
CA GLU A 82 -1.52 -2.62 24.96
C GLU A 82 -1.25 -3.81 24.02
N HIS A 83 -2.00 -4.91 24.16
CA HIS A 83 -1.83 -6.10 23.32
C HIS A 83 -2.40 -5.88 21.91
N LEU A 84 -3.55 -5.21 21.81
CA LEU A 84 -4.13 -4.78 20.53
C LEU A 84 -3.19 -3.79 19.82
N GLU A 85 -2.65 -2.83 20.56
CA GLU A 85 -1.65 -1.89 20.03
C GLU A 85 -0.42 -2.61 19.48
N SER A 86 0.18 -3.50 20.28
CA SER A 86 1.35 -4.28 19.88
C SER A 86 1.09 -5.12 18.63
N SER A 87 -0.09 -5.73 18.54
CA SER A 87 -0.51 -6.54 17.39
C SER A 87 -0.71 -5.69 16.13
N CYS A 88 -1.34 -4.52 16.26
CA CYS A 88 -1.49 -3.56 15.16
C CYS A 88 -0.13 -3.09 14.65
N ARG A 89 0.77 -2.69 15.55
CA ARG A 89 2.12 -2.24 15.21
C ARG A 89 2.93 -3.35 14.53
N SER A 90 2.89 -4.56 15.06
CA SER A 90 3.59 -5.72 14.48
C SER A 90 3.07 -6.05 13.07
N HIS A 91 1.76 -5.95 12.85
CA HIS A 91 1.16 -6.17 11.54
C HIS A 91 1.59 -5.10 10.52
N LEU A 92 1.63 -3.82 10.93
CA LEU A 92 2.12 -2.72 10.09
C LEU A 92 3.60 -2.91 9.70
N ILE A 93 4.46 -3.26 10.66
CA ILE A 93 5.89 -3.52 10.39
C ILE A 93 6.06 -4.70 9.42
N SER A 94 5.29 -5.77 9.63
CA SER A 94 5.30 -6.94 8.75
C SER A 94 4.88 -6.57 7.32
N ALA A 95 3.86 -5.73 7.16
CA ALA A 95 3.41 -5.23 5.87
C ALA A 95 4.48 -4.34 5.20
N SER A 96 5.14 -3.46 5.96
CA SER A 96 6.21 -2.60 5.44
C SER A 96 7.40 -3.43 4.94
N GLY A 97 7.83 -4.42 5.72
CA GLY A 97 8.89 -5.35 5.31
C GLY A 97 8.50 -6.18 4.07
N TYR A 98 7.23 -6.57 3.98
CA TYR A 98 6.71 -7.28 2.82
C TYR A 98 6.80 -6.45 1.53
N TYR A 99 6.25 -5.23 1.52
CA TYR A 99 6.25 -4.38 0.33
C TYR A 99 7.64 -3.89 -0.05
N TYR A 100 8.53 -3.70 0.93
CA TYR A 100 9.94 -3.48 0.67
C TYR A 100 10.55 -4.65 -0.11
N HIS A 101 10.33 -5.89 0.35
CA HIS A 101 10.86 -7.07 -0.33
C HIS A 101 10.26 -7.25 -1.73
N LEU A 102 8.95 -7.07 -1.88
CA LEU A 102 8.26 -7.17 -3.17
C LEU A 102 8.80 -6.12 -4.17
N LEU A 103 9.06 -4.89 -3.73
CA LEU A 103 9.66 -3.86 -4.56
C LEU A 103 11.04 -4.28 -5.08
N ILE A 104 11.91 -4.82 -4.22
CA ILE A 104 13.24 -5.30 -4.61
C ILE A 104 13.15 -6.48 -5.58
N GLN A 105 12.20 -7.41 -5.38
CA GLN A 105 11.99 -8.53 -6.29
C GLN A 105 11.51 -8.07 -7.68
N LEU A 106 10.53 -7.16 -7.73
CA LEU A 106 10.05 -6.57 -8.98
C LEU A 106 11.16 -5.81 -9.70
N GLN A 107 11.97 -5.05 -8.95
CA GLN A 107 13.12 -4.34 -9.51
C GLN A 107 14.15 -5.30 -10.12
N SER A 108 14.50 -6.35 -9.40
CA SER A 108 15.50 -7.34 -9.82
C SER A 108 15.04 -8.13 -11.06
N LEU A 109 13.78 -8.59 -11.05
CA LEU A 109 13.24 -9.42 -12.12
C LEU A 109 13.02 -8.63 -13.42
N TYR A 110 12.53 -7.39 -13.30
CA TYR A 110 12.12 -6.60 -14.47
C TYR A 110 13.11 -5.49 -14.87
N GLY A 111 14.22 -5.35 -14.16
CA GLY A 111 15.22 -4.32 -14.42
C GLY A 111 14.66 -2.90 -14.35
N THR A 112 13.64 -2.66 -13.52
CA THR A 112 13.02 -1.32 -13.43
C THR A 112 14.04 -0.33 -12.89
N ASN A 113 14.23 0.77 -13.62
CA ASN A 113 15.22 1.77 -13.25
C ASN A 113 14.71 2.62 -12.08
N LEU A 114 14.91 2.14 -10.85
CA LEU A 114 14.64 2.89 -9.62
C LEU A 114 15.83 3.79 -9.22
N LYS A 115 16.91 3.83 -10.03
CA LYS A 115 18.13 4.60 -9.74
C LYS A 115 17.82 6.09 -9.62
N GLY A 116 18.20 6.69 -8.49
CA GLY A 116 17.99 8.12 -8.23
C GLY A 116 16.54 8.48 -7.89
N VAL A 117 15.60 7.55 -8.03
CA VAL A 117 14.20 7.70 -7.64
C VAL A 117 13.97 7.12 -6.25
N VAL A 118 14.51 5.93 -5.97
CA VAL A 118 14.40 5.26 -4.67
C VAL A 118 15.78 5.17 -4.03
N SER A 119 15.94 5.99 -3.01
CA SER A 119 17.22 6.35 -2.39
C SER A 119 17.98 5.20 -1.67
N TRP A 120 17.32 4.07 -1.39
CA TRP A 120 17.90 2.90 -0.71
C TRP A 120 17.99 1.65 -1.58
N THR A 121 17.59 1.71 -2.87
CA THR A 121 17.74 0.55 -3.76
C THR A 121 19.21 0.37 -4.16
N ALA A 122 19.65 -0.90 -4.24
CA ALA A 122 21.05 -1.21 -4.53
C ALA A 122 21.50 -0.64 -5.87
N GLN A 123 22.71 -0.07 -5.90
CA GLN A 123 23.37 0.38 -7.11
C GLN A 123 23.75 -0.83 -7.96
N GLY A 124 23.30 -0.89 -9.22
CA GLY A 124 23.84 -1.82 -10.22
C GLY A 124 23.04 -3.10 -10.48
N LEU A 125 21.72 -3.02 -10.59
CA LEU A 125 20.94 -4.14 -11.16
C LEU A 125 21.10 -4.16 -12.69
N HIS A 126 21.28 -5.37 -13.23
CA HIS A 126 21.35 -5.63 -14.67
C HIS A 126 20.06 -5.14 -15.35
N THR A 127 20.19 -4.43 -16.47
CA THR A 127 19.05 -4.19 -17.36
C THR A 127 18.58 -5.54 -17.90
N ALA A 128 17.43 -6.00 -17.44
CA ALA A 128 16.85 -7.23 -17.94
C ALA A 128 16.47 -7.05 -19.42
N SER A 129 17.13 -7.80 -20.30
CA SER A 129 16.90 -7.78 -21.74
C SER A 129 15.81 -8.80 -22.12
N GLY A 130 14.97 -8.45 -23.11
CA GLY A 130 13.95 -9.36 -23.63
C GLY A 130 12.63 -9.41 -22.84
N ILE A 131 12.40 -8.48 -21.91
CA ILE A 131 11.09 -8.34 -21.26
C ILE A 131 10.11 -7.68 -22.23
N ASP A 132 8.92 -8.27 -22.32
CA ASP A 132 7.80 -7.72 -23.05
C ASP A 132 7.41 -6.32 -22.52
N ALA A 133 7.21 -5.36 -23.42
CA ALA A 133 7.00 -3.95 -23.06
C ALA A 133 5.78 -3.72 -22.15
N GLU A 134 4.72 -4.53 -22.31
CA GLU A 134 3.52 -4.46 -21.46
C GLU A 134 3.83 -4.93 -20.04
N VAL A 135 4.62 -6.00 -19.91
CA VAL A 135 5.07 -6.50 -18.60
C VAL A 135 6.01 -5.50 -17.92
N ALA A 136 6.89 -4.85 -18.70
CA ALA A 136 7.78 -3.82 -18.19
C ALA A 136 7.00 -2.59 -17.67
N ASP A 137 5.99 -2.11 -18.40
CA ASP A 137 5.11 -1.02 -17.96
C ASP A 137 4.33 -1.42 -16.70
N TRP A 138 3.74 -2.63 -16.70
CA TRP A 138 3.05 -3.14 -15.52
C TRP A 138 3.98 -3.21 -14.30
N ALA A 139 5.21 -3.70 -14.46
CA ALA A 139 6.19 -3.82 -13.38
C ALA A 139 6.60 -2.46 -12.82
N LEU A 140 6.81 -1.46 -13.67
CA LEU A 140 7.07 -0.08 -13.25
C LEU A 140 5.91 0.47 -12.41
N ARG A 141 4.67 0.26 -12.87
CA ARG A 141 3.46 0.66 -12.14
C ARG A 141 3.29 -0.13 -10.85
N ALA A 142 3.70 -1.40 -10.79
CA ALA A 142 3.68 -2.22 -9.58
C ALA A 142 4.67 -1.68 -8.54
N CYS A 143 5.89 -1.32 -8.96
CA CYS A 143 6.86 -0.64 -8.11
C CYS A 143 6.30 0.67 -7.53
N GLN A 144 5.62 1.48 -8.36
CA GLN A 144 4.97 2.72 -7.91
C GLN A 144 3.89 2.45 -6.86
N ARG A 145 3.10 1.38 -7.03
CA ARG A 145 2.09 0.98 -6.04
C ARG A 145 2.71 0.46 -4.74
N CYS A 146 3.80 -0.28 -4.79
CA CYS A 146 4.54 -0.68 -3.59
C CYS A 146 4.98 0.56 -2.79
N LEU A 147 5.47 1.61 -3.45
CA LEU A 147 5.82 2.88 -2.80
C LEU A 147 4.59 3.56 -2.18
N LEU A 148 3.45 3.61 -2.90
CA LEU A 148 2.19 4.13 -2.35
C LEU A 148 1.74 3.36 -1.10
N TYR A 149 1.79 2.03 -1.14
CA TYR A 149 1.42 1.19 -0.01
C TYR A 149 2.36 1.35 1.18
N MET A 150 3.68 1.48 0.95
CA MET A 150 4.63 1.80 2.01
C MET A 150 4.39 3.20 2.61
N GLY A 151 4.01 4.18 1.79
CA GLY A 151 3.58 5.50 2.26
C GLY A 151 2.30 5.43 3.12
N ASP A 152 1.33 4.61 2.72
CA ASP A 152 0.10 4.38 3.48
C ASP A 152 0.41 3.73 4.83
N LEU A 153 1.26 2.70 4.83
CA LEU A 153 1.69 1.99 6.03
C LEU A 153 2.43 2.93 6.99
N ALA A 154 3.38 3.72 6.50
CA ALA A 154 4.07 4.72 7.29
C ALA A 154 3.11 5.77 7.86
N ARG A 155 2.13 6.24 7.08
CA ARG A 155 1.09 7.16 7.57
C ARG A 155 0.23 6.50 8.65
N TYR A 156 -0.07 5.20 8.55
CA TYR A 156 -0.80 4.48 9.59
C TYR A 156 0.03 4.27 10.86
N GLN A 157 1.36 4.31 10.76
CA GLN A 157 2.27 4.26 11.90
C GLN A 157 2.39 5.59 12.67
N GLN A 158 1.77 6.69 12.19
CA GLN A 158 1.85 8.01 12.84
C GLN A 158 1.39 8.01 14.29
N GLU A 159 0.43 7.15 14.64
CA GLU A 159 -0.08 7.03 16.01
C GLU A 159 0.96 6.42 16.97
N PHE A 160 1.99 5.73 16.45
CA PHE A 160 3.05 5.07 17.24
C PHE A 160 4.41 5.75 17.11
N GLU A 161 4.72 6.31 15.94
CA GLU A 161 6.05 6.83 15.59
C GLU A 161 6.06 8.33 15.32
N GLY A 162 4.89 8.99 15.36
CA GLY A 162 4.74 10.43 15.22
C GLY A 162 5.37 10.98 13.94
N GLU A 163 6.05 12.12 14.07
CA GLU A 163 6.64 12.89 12.97
C GLU A 163 7.60 12.07 12.09
N LYS A 164 8.33 11.12 12.67
CA LYS A 164 9.26 10.25 11.92
C LYS A 164 8.53 9.48 10.82
N SER A 165 7.38 8.90 11.14
CA SER A 165 6.61 8.12 10.19
C SER A 165 5.85 8.97 9.18
N ILE A 166 5.47 10.20 9.54
CA ILE A 166 4.88 11.18 8.64
C ILE A 166 5.90 11.58 7.56
N LYS A 167 7.13 11.93 7.96
CA LYS A 167 8.23 12.23 7.02
C LYS A 167 8.55 11.04 6.12
N LEU A 168 8.48 9.83 6.66
CA LEU A 168 8.69 8.61 5.90
C LEU A 168 7.56 8.38 4.86
N ALA A 169 6.31 8.62 5.25
CA ALA A 169 5.16 8.54 4.35
C ALA A 169 5.29 9.55 3.18
N GLU A 170 5.60 10.80 3.50
CA GLU A 170 5.87 11.86 2.51
C GLU A 170 6.96 11.42 1.52
N ARG A 171 8.09 10.92 2.03
CA ARG A 171 9.19 10.42 1.19
C ARG A 171 8.71 9.34 0.23
N PHE A 172 7.99 8.32 0.70
CA PHE A 172 7.48 7.26 -0.18
C PHE A 172 6.52 7.78 -1.25
N TYR A 173 5.62 8.71 -0.93
CA TYR A 173 4.74 9.30 -1.93
C TYR A 173 5.50 10.16 -2.94
N CYS A 174 6.52 10.91 -2.50
CA CYS A 174 7.41 11.66 -3.38
C CYS A 174 8.19 10.72 -4.31
N GLU A 175 8.77 9.64 -3.80
CA GLU A 175 9.46 8.64 -4.63
C GLU A 175 8.49 7.97 -5.63
N ALA A 176 7.25 7.68 -5.23
CA ALA A 176 6.22 7.18 -6.14
C ALA A 176 5.92 8.19 -7.27
N LEU A 177 5.88 9.49 -6.96
CA LEU A 177 5.66 10.55 -7.94
C LEU A 177 6.84 10.66 -8.92
N HIS A 178 8.08 10.59 -8.42
CA HIS A 178 9.29 10.60 -9.26
C HIS A 178 9.35 9.40 -10.20
N LEU A 179 8.83 8.24 -9.77
CA LEU A 179 8.83 7.02 -10.58
C LEU A 179 7.89 7.11 -11.79
N ASN A 180 6.71 7.69 -11.61
CA ASN A 180 5.78 7.94 -12.71
C ASN A 180 4.92 9.18 -12.41
N PRO A 181 5.32 10.35 -12.95
CA PRO A 181 4.64 11.63 -12.72
C PRO A 181 3.25 11.74 -13.36
N GLN A 182 2.85 10.80 -14.22
CA GLN A 182 1.55 10.83 -14.89
C GLN A 182 0.40 10.38 -13.98
N LEU A 183 0.72 9.65 -12.90
CA LEU A 183 -0.26 9.15 -11.94
C LEU A 183 -0.59 10.21 -10.89
N GLY A 184 -1.87 10.54 -10.74
CA GLY A 184 -2.37 11.50 -9.76
C GLY A 184 -2.43 10.94 -8.32
N MET A 185 -2.49 9.63 -8.14
CA MET A 185 -2.68 9.01 -6.81
C MET A 185 -1.62 9.43 -5.76
N PRO A 186 -0.31 9.51 -6.05
CA PRO A 186 0.68 10.06 -5.11
C PRO A 186 0.34 11.49 -4.63
N HIS A 187 -0.14 12.35 -5.54
CA HIS A 187 -0.59 13.69 -5.18
C HIS A 187 -1.80 13.63 -4.23
N ASN A 188 -2.79 12.77 -4.47
CA ASN A 188 -3.91 12.61 -3.53
C ASN A 188 -3.45 12.17 -2.13
N GLN A 189 -2.46 11.27 -2.05
CA GLN A 189 -1.93 10.82 -0.77
C GLN A 189 -1.14 11.91 -0.04
N LEU A 190 -0.32 12.69 -0.75
CA LEU A 190 0.37 13.86 -0.21
C LEU A 190 -0.62 14.92 0.30
N GLY A 191 -1.67 15.21 -0.47
CA GLY A 191 -2.72 16.13 -0.05
C GLY A 191 -3.37 15.69 1.26
N THR A 192 -3.72 14.40 1.36
CA THR A 192 -4.30 13.82 2.58
C THR A 192 -3.35 13.90 3.78
N LEU A 193 -2.05 13.68 3.56
CA LEU A 193 -1.03 13.78 4.60
C LEU A 193 -0.88 15.22 5.10
N LEU A 194 -0.76 16.19 4.18
CA LEU A 194 -0.59 17.61 4.50
C LEU A 194 -1.80 18.19 5.23
N VAL A 195 -3.01 17.85 4.79
CA VAL A 195 -4.25 18.25 5.47
C VAL A 195 -4.30 17.70 6.89
N SER A 196 -3.82 16.48 7.13
CA SER A 196 -3.77 15.92 8.48
C SER A 196 -2.70 16.57 9.37
N GLN A 197 -1.74 17.30 8.78
CA GLN A 197 -0.75 18.13 9.47
C GLN A 197 -1.17 19.61 9.59
N SER A 198 -2.41 19.95 9.27
CA SER A 198 -2.91 21.34 9.22
C SER A 198 -2.25 22.24 8.15
N CYS A 199 -1.63 21.64 7.13
CA CYS A 199 -1.09 22.32 5.94
C CYS A 199 -2.12 22.32 4.81
N GLY A 200 -3.25 23.00 5.02
CA GLY A 200 -4.41 22.94 4.12
C GLY A 200 -4.14 23.49 2.72
N ALA A 201 -3.36 24.57 2.59
CA ALA A 201 -3.07 25.20 1.30
C ALA A 201 -2.21 24.30 0.40
N GLU A 202 -1.17 23.69 0.97
CA GLU A 202 -0.33 22.69 0.31
C GLU A 202 -1.15 21.43 0.00
N GLY A 203 -2.07 21.06 0.89
CA GLY A 203 -3.06 20.01 0.67
C GLY A 203 -3.89 20.23 -0.59
N VAL A 204 -4.46 21.43 -0.73
CA VAL A 204 -5.23 21.86 -1.92
C VAL A 204 -4.39 21.78 -3.17
N TYR A 205 -3.15 22.30 -3.13
CA TYR A 205 -2.23 22.21 -4.26
C TYR A 205 -2.07 20.77 -4.74
N HIS A 206 -1.82 19.84 -3.82
CA HIS A 206 -1.68 18.42 -4.16
C HIS A 206 -2.98 17.81 -4.70
N TYR A 207 -4.14 18.13 -4.13
CA TYR A 207 -5.41 17.66 -4.69
C TYR A 207 -5.66 18.17 -6.11
N LEU A 208 -5.41 19.46 -6.39
CA LEU A 208 -5.51 20.00 -7.75
C LEU A 208 -4.54 19.32 -8.72
N ARG A 209 -3.29 19.07 -8.29
CA ARG A 209 -2.28 18.35 -9.08
C ARG A 209 -2.73 16.93 -9.42
N CYS A 210 -3.47 16.26 -8.54
CA CYS A 210 -4.05 14.95 -8.82
C CYS A 210 -5.17 15.03 -9.88
N LEU A 211 -6.05 16.03 -9.80
CA LEU A 211 -7.17 16.21 -10.73
C LEU A 211 -6.71 16.50 -12.16
N ILE A 212 -5.62 17.25 -12.33
CA ILE A 212 -5.06 17.59 -13.65
C ILE A 212 -4.04 16.55 -14.16
N ALA A 213 -3.77 15.48 -13.40
CA ALA A 213 -2.87 14.43 -13.83
C ALA A 213 -3.47 13.65 -15.01
N LYS A 214 -2.61 13.09 -15.87
CA LYS A 214 -3.05 12.27 -17.01
C LYS A 214 -3.87 11.06 -16.55
N GLU A 215 -3.49 10.45 -15.43
CA GLU A 215 -4.25 9.43 -14.74
C GLU A 215 -4.72 9.98 -13.39
N SER A 216 -5.86 10.68 -13.40
CA SER A 216 -6.45 11.26 -12.19
C SER A 216 -6.99 10.19 -11.23
N PHE A 217 -7.30 10.59 -10.00
CA PHE A 217 -8.02 9.76 -9.04
C PHE A 217 -9.37 10.41 -8.74
N GLU A 218 -10.46 9.74 -9.15
CA GLU A 218 -11.83 10.25 -9.02
C GLU A 218 -12.20 10.61 -7.57
N GLY A 219 -11.64 9.90 -6.58
CA GLY A 219 -11.90 10.17 -5.17
C GLY A 219 -11.31 11.49 -4.65
N THR A 220 -10.48 12.19 -5.43
CA THR A 220 -9.85 13.45 -5.00
C THR A 220 -10.83 14.61 -4.92
N GLU A 221 -11.83 14.69 -5.78
CA GLU A 221 -12.83 15.77 -5.73
C GLU A 221 -13.54 15.79 -4.37
N GLY A 222 -13.96 14.62 -3.87
CA GLY A 222 -14.57 14.49 -2.55
C GLY A 222 -13.63 14.90 -1.41
N ASN A 223 -12.32 14.68 -1.54
CA ASN A 223 -11.35 15.15 -0.55
C ASN A 223 -11.20 16.67 -0.58
N LEU A 224 -11.23 17.27 -1.77
CA LEU A 224 -11.14 18.72 -1.95
C LEU A 224 -12.38 19.43 -1.40
N VAL A 225 -13.58 18.90 -1.68
CA VAL A 225 -14.85 19.41 -1.13
C VAL A 225 -14.83 19.40 0.40
N ARG A 226 -14.50 18.26 1.02
CA ARG A 226 -14.41 18.17 2.49
C ARG A 226 -13.37 19.11 3.12
N LEU A 227 -12.35 19.51 2.37
CA LEU A 227 -11.35 20.45 2.84
C LEU A 227 -11.93 21.87 2.91
N PHE A 228 -12.68 22.29 1.89
CA PHE A 228 -13.30 23.62 1.85
C PHE A 228 -14.56 23.75 2.72
N GLU A 229 -15.19 22.63 3.08
CA GLU A 229 -16.33 22.60 4.00
C GLU A 229 -15.93 22.62 5.48
N LYS A 230 -14.64 22.49 5.79
CA LYS A 230 -14.10 22.64 7.15
C LYS A 230 -13.87 24.12 7.49
#